data_AF-A0A3M2D006-F1
#
_entry.id   AF-A0A3M2D006-F1
#
_cell.length_a   1.000
_cell.length_b   1.000
_cell.length_c   1.000
_cell.angle_alpha   90.00
_cell.angle_beta   90.00
_cell.angle_gamma   90.00
#
_symmetry.space_group_name_H-M   'P 1'
#
loop_
_entity.id
_entity.type
_entity.pdbx_description
1 polymer ?
#
loop_
_entity_poly.entity_id
_entity_poly.type
_entity_poly.pdbx_seq_one_letter_code
_entity_poly.pdbx_strand_id
1 'polypeptide(L)'
;MKRIGLVTFVFVCSLILGSALSFAQKGDGFKNNDRDEIKWKPLVGRIANELGLTDEQKAQIKQIYETEREKMRALKQEMRQIHRQLSEQGKDGIFNEALVTQLASRQAELTKQMIIEKERTKASVFAVLTPEQREKLQQFKTSFKDRFKPRMRQKMNLPENNN
;
A
#
# COMPACT_ATOMS: atom_id res chain seq x y z
N MET A 1 38.31 31.45 16.70
CA MET A 1 38.24 30.38 17.72
C MET A 1 36.79 29.92 17.86
N LYS A 2 36.54 28.61 17.64
CA LYS A 2 35.43 27.75 18.14
C LYS A 2 33.97 28.19 17.78
N ARG A 3 33.35 27.66 16.70
CA ARG A 3 32.50 26.43 16.61
C ARG A 3 31.43 26.30 17.71
N ILE A 4 30.17 26.07 17.33
CA ILE A 4 29.38 24.84 17.61
C ILE A 4 27.92 25.08 17.16
N GLY A 5 27.45 24.24 16.22
CA GLY A 5 26.07 24.19 15.76
C GLY A 5 25.17 23.41 16.72
N LEU A 6 23.91 23.81 16.80
CA LEU A 6 22.89 23.23 17.68
C LEU A 6 21.94 22.38 16.82
N VAL A 7 22.30 21.11 16.64
CA VAL A 7 21.41 20.08 16.10
C VAL A 7 20.66 19.48 17.28
N THR A 8 19.36 19.78 17.37
CA THR A 8 18.46 19.19 18.36
C THR A 8 18.24 17.71 18.04
N PHE A 9 18.93 16.85 18.79
CA PHE A 9 18.76 15.41 18.77
C PHE A 9 17.56 15.03 19.64
N VAL A 10 16.41 14.75 19.03
CA VAL A 10 15.25 14.23 19.77
C VAL A 10 15.48 12.75 20.05
N PHE A 11 15.82 12.44 21.31
CA PHE A 11 15.82 11.09 21.86
C PHE A 11 14.36 10.62 22.02
N VAL A 12 13.93 9.66 21.20
CA VAL A 12 12.68 8.93 21.43
C VAL A 12 13.01 7.66 22.21
N CYS A 13 12.74 7.68 23.51
CA CYS A 13 12.85 6.54 24.41
C CYS A 13 11.86 5.44 24.02
N SER A 14 12.39 4.30 23.59
CA SER A 14 11.61 3.07 23.38
C SER A 14 11.62 2.24 24.66
N LEU A 15 10.48 2.18 25.36
CA LEU A 15 10.21 1.17 26.37
C LEU A 15 9.14 0.24 25.80
N ILE A 16 9.56 -0.94 25.33
CA ILE A 16 8.67 -2.05 25.02
C ILE A 16 8.99 -3.16 26.02
N LEU A 17 8.15 -3.26 27.04
CA LEU A 17 8.02 -4.44 27.89
C LEU A 17 7.28 -5.51 27.09
N GLY A 18 7.91 -6.67 26.96
CA GLY A 18 7.37 -7.81 26.24
C GLY A 18 6.35 -8.61 27.05
N SER A 19 5.51 -9.34 26.33
CA SER A 19 4.94 -10.60 26.79
C SER A 19 4.86 -11.57 25.61
N ALA A 20 5.42 -12.75 25.85
CA ALA A 20 5.62 -13.81 24.90
C ALA A 20 4.32 -14.56 24.59
N LEU A 21 4.10 -14.86 23.31
CA LEU A 21 3.33 -16.02 22.86
C LEU A 21 4.11 -16.65 21.72
N SER A 22 4.89 -17.67 22.07
CA SER A 22 5.60 -18.55 21.15
C SER A 22 4.58 -19.41 20.41
N PHE A 23 4.43 -19.18 19.10
CA PHE A 23 3.86 -20.20 18.21
C PHE A 23 4.98 -20.84 17.39
N ALA A 24 5.06 -22.14 17.55
CA ALA A 24 6.04 -23.05 16.97
C ALA A 24 6.02 -22.96 15.43
N GLN A 25 7.22 -22.78 14.87
CA GLN A 25 7.49 -22.84 13.45
C GLN A 25 7.76 -24.30 13.06
N LYS A 26 6.81 -24.96 12.41
CA LYS A 26 7.04 -26.19 11.65
C LYS A 26 6.47 -26.01 10.26
N GLY A 27 7.36 -26.15 9.29
CA GLY A 27 7.23 -25.59 7.96
C GLY A 27 6.38 -26.40 7.00
N ASP A 28 5.90 -25.70 5.98
CA ASP A 28 5.84 -26.21 4.62
C ASP A 28 6.41 -25.14 3.69
N GLY A 29 7.33 -25.56 2.83
CA GLY A 29 8.07 -24.72 1.91
C GLY A 29 7.13 -24.03 0.91
N PHE A 30 6.69 -22.83 1.26
CA PHE A 30 6.10 -21.92 0.29
C PHE A 30 7.20 -21.41 -0.63
N LYS A 31 7.22 -21.93 -1.85
CA LYS A 31 7.88 -21.29 -3.00
C LYS A 31 7.60 -19.80 -2.94
N ASN A 32 8.65 -19.00 -2.73
CA ASN A 32 8.60 -17.54 -2.84
C ASN A 32 8.09 -17.21 -4.24
N ASN A 33 6.79 -16.95 -4.34
CA ASN A 33 6.25 -16.26 -5.49
C ASN A 33 6.67 -14.80 -5.30
N ASP A 34 7.86 -14.45 -5.80
CA ASP A 34 8.29 -13.09 -6.13
C ASP A 34 7.40 -12.43 -7.20
N ARG A 35 6.14 -12.88 -7.33
CA ARG A 35 5.10 -12.31 -8.18
C ARG A 35 4.46 -11.05 -7.57
N ASP A 36 4.85 -10.67 -6.36
CA ASP A 36 4.49 -9.36 -5.78
C ASP A 36 5.49 -8.25 -6.19
N GLU A 37 6.60 -8.59 -6.86
CA GLU A 37 7.65 -7.64 -7.26
C GLU A 37 7.37 -6.89 -8.58
N ILE A 38 6.39 -7.31 -9.39
CA ILE A 38 6.30 -6.85 -10.79
C ILE A 38 4.87 -6.49 -11.20
N LYS A 39 4.29 -5.44 -10.59
CA LYS A 39 3.19 -4.66 -11.23
C LYS A 39 3.27 -3.15 -10.98
N TRP A 40 4.04 -2.71 -9.98
CA TRP A 40 4.21 -1.28 -9.69
C TRP A 40 5.34 -0.64 -10.51
N LYS A 41 6.42 -1.36 -10.81
CA LYS A 41 7.56 -0.84 -11.59
C LYS A 41 7.17 -0.28 -12.97
N PRO A 42 6.33 -0.95 -13.80
CA PRO A 42 6.02 -0.43 -15.14
C PRO A 42 5.09 0.79 -15.09
N LEU A 43 4.14 0.83 -14.15
CA LEU A 43 3.18 1.93 -14.04
C LEU A 43 3.86 3.19 -13.47
N VAL A 44 4.68 3.03 -12.42
CA VAL A 44 5.48 4.13 -11.85
C VAL A 44 6.53 4.62 -12.85
N GLY A 45 7.18 3.73 -13.59
CA GLY A 45 8.15 4.12 -14.62
C GLY A 45 7.54 4.93 -15.78
N ARG A 46 6.36 4.54 -16.25
CA ARG A 46 5.64 5.30 -17.30
C ARG A 46 5.19 6.68 -16.82
N ILE A 47 4.64 6.76 -15.61
CA ILE A 47 4.24 8.05 -15.02
C ILE A 47 5.47 8.92 -14.75
N ALA A 48 6.57 8.35 -14.25
CA ALA A 48 7.81 9.08 -14.02
C ALA A 48 8.40 9.70 -15.30
N ASN A 49 8.37 8.97 -16.41
CA ASN A 49 8.82 9.49 -17.70
C ASN A 49 7.87 10.58 -18.22
N GLU A 50 6.55 10.36 -18.10
CA GLU A 50 5.55 11.34 -18.52
C GLU A 50 5.65 12.64 -17.74
N LEU A 51 5.96 12.59 -16.45
CA LEU A 51 6.16 13.77 -15.60
C LEU A 51 7.51 14.47 -15.80
N GLY A 52 8.42 13.88 -16.58
CA GLY A 52 9.76 14.44 -16.78
C GLY A 52 10.56 14.52 -15.47
N LEU A 53 10.50 13.45 -14.65
CA LEU A 53 11.22 13.45 -13.37
C LEU A 53 12.74 13.45 -13.57
N THR A 54 13.45 14.25 -12.79
CA THR A 54 14.92 14.22 -12.74
C THR A 54 15.40 12.92 -12.10
N ASP A 55 16.68 12.58 -12.26
CA ASP A 55 17.24 11.37 -11.67
C ASP A 55 17.28 11.44 -10.14
N GLU A 56 17.46 12.62 -9.57
CA GLU A 56 17.35 12.88 -8.14
C GLU A 56 15.91 12.63 -7.64
N GLN A 57 14.90 13.13 -8.35
CA GLN A 57 13.50 12.89 -8.00
C GLN A 57 13.14 11.40 -8.08
N LYS A 58 13.62 10.70 -9.12
CA LYS A 58 13.44 9.24 -9.25
C LYS A 58 14.09 8.49 -8.09
N ALA A 59 15.29 8.88 -7.68
CA ALA A 59 15.99 8.26 -6.56
C ALA A 59 15.24 8.46 -5.23
N GLN A 60 14.77 9.68 -4.96
CA GLN A 60 13.96 9.98 -3.76
C GLN A 60 12.65 9.18 -3.73
N ILE A 61 11.94 9.14 -4.85
CA ILE A 61 10.69 8.37 -4.97
C ILE A 61 10.94 6.87 -4.76
N LYS A 62 12.04 6.34 -5.31
CA LYS A 62 12.43 4.94 -5.11
C LYS A 62 12.66 4.64 -3.62
N GLN A 63 13.39 5.50 -2.91
CA GLN A 63 13.64 5.34 -1.48
C GLN A 63 12.36 5.40 -0.64
N ILE A 64 11.42 6.28 -0.99
CA ILE A 64 10.09 6.33 -0.36
C ILE A 64 9.38 4.98 -0.53
N TYR A 65 9.36 4.42 -1.74
CA TYR A 65 8.72 3.12 -1.99
C TYR A 65 9.43 1.95 -1.32
N GLU A 66 10.76 1.96 -1.25
CA GLU A 66 11.53 0.91 -0.58
C GLU A 66 11.23 0.88 0.91
N THR A 67 11.20 2.06 1.55
CA THR A 67 10.82 2.21 2.97
C THR A 67 9.38 1.73 3.22
N GLU A 68 8.46 2.05 2.32
CA GLU A 68 7.07 1.64 2.45
C GLU A 68 6.87 0.13 2.18
N ARG A 69 7.69 -0.45 1.30
CA ARG A 69 7.55 -1.86 0.88
C ARG A 69 7.59 -2.80 2.08
N GLU A 70 8.45 -2.54 3.06
CA GLU A 70 8.58 -3.38 4.25
C GLU A 70 7.35 -3.31 5.13
N LYS A 71 6.84 -2.10 5.40
CA LYS A 71 5.59 -1.90 6.17
C LYS A 71 4.41 -2.57 5.50
N MET A 72 4.24 -2.37 4.19
CA MET A 72 3.14 -2.96 3.44
C MET A 72 3.25 -4.47 3.28
N ARG A 73 4.47 -5.06 3.30
CA ARG A 73 4.66 -6.51 3.21
C ARG A 73 4.01 -7.22 4.39
N ALA A 74 4.24 -6.75 5.61
CA ALA A 74 3.66 -7.33 6.82
C ALA A 74 2.13 -7.27 6.79
N LEU A 75 1.56 -6.09 6.51
CA LEU A 75 0.10 -5.90 6.43
C LEU A 75 -0.56 -6.81 5.37
N LYS A 76 0.08 -6.97 4.20
CA LYS A 76 -0.41 -7.84 3.13
C LYS A 76 -0.30 -9.33 3.48
N GLN A 77 0.76 -9.73 4.16
CA GLN A 77 0.91 -11.12 4.62
C GLN A 77 -0.22 -11.50 5.56
N GLU A 78 -0.54 -10.62 6.51
CA GLU A 78 -1.63 -10.83 7.45
C GLU A 78 -3.00 -10.84 6.76
N MET A 79 -3.25 -9.90 5.85
CA MET A 79 -4.48 -9.89 5.04
C MET A 79 -4.67 -11.20 4.27
N ARG A 80 -3.60 -11.75 3.69
CA ARG A 80 -3.64 -13.05 2.99
C ARG A 80 -3.95 -14.22 3.93
N GLN A 81 -3.47 -14.19 5.17
CA GLN A 81 -3.80 -15.21 6.17
C GLN A 81 -5.30 -15.16 6.51
N ILE A 82 -5.83 -13.96 6.75
CA ILE A 82 -7.27 -13.77 7.03
C ILE A 82 -8.12 -14.25 5.85
N HIS A 83 -7.75 -13.92 4.62
CA HIS A 83 -8.48 -14.40 3.43
C HIS A 83 -8.47 -15.93 3.32
N ARG A 84 -7.37 -16.59 3.66
CA ARG A 84 -7.33 -18.06 3.71
C ARG A 84 -8.26 -18.61 4.78
N GLN A 85 -8.17 -18.08 6.01
CA GLN A 85 -9.03 -18.52 7.13
C GLN A 85 -10.51 -18.33 6.82
N LEU A 86 -10.89 -17.18 6.25
CA LEU A 86 -12.27 -16.92 5.80
C LEU A 86 -12.70 -17.89 4.69
N SER A 87 -11.80 -18.21 3.74
CA SER A 87 -12.11 -19.16 2.67
C SER A 87 -12.29 -20.61 3.15
N GLU A 88 -11.87 -20.92 4.37
CA GLU A 88 -12.03 -22.22 5.01
C GLU A 88 -13.32 -22.31 5.85
N GLN A 89 -13.92 -21.18 6.23
CA GLN A 89 -15.14 -21.16 7.04
C GLN A 89 -16.32 -21.75 6.26
N GLY A 90 -17.14 -22.57 6.94
CA GLY A 90 -18.35 -23.18 6.38
C GLY A 90 -18.12 -24.35 5.43
N LYS A 91 -16.87 -24.77 5.18
CA LYS A 91 -16.56 -25.94 4.34
C LYS A 91 -17.02 -27.27 4.93
N ASP A 92 -17.12 -27.34 6.25
CA ASP A 92 -17.66 -28.45 7.03
C ASP A 92 -19.17 -28.34 7.25
N GLY A 93 -19.82 -27.32 6.67
CA GLY A 93 -21.25 -27.03 6.87
C GLY A 93 -21.57 -26.30 8.17
N ILE A 94 -20.57 -25.94 8.99
CA ILE A 94 -20.77 -25.25 10.26
C ILE A 94 -20.38 -23.78 10.11
N PHE A 95 -21.31 -22.89 10.45
CA PHE A 95 -21.03 -21.46 10.49
C PHE A 95 -20.60 -21.04 11.90
N ASN A 96 -19.35 -20.59 12.03
CA ASN A 96 -18.83 -20.01 13.27
C ASN A 96 -18.87 -18.47 13.19
N GLU A 97 -19.98 -17.88 13.63
CA GLU A 97 -20.20 -16.43 13.60
C GLU A 97 -19.14 -15.65 14.39
N ALA A 98 -18.72 -16.16 15.55
CA ALA A 98 -17.75 -15.49 16.40
C ALA A 98 -16.37 -15.38 15.73
N LEU A 99 -15.90 -16.47 15.10
CA LEU A 99 -14.65 -16.48 14.35
C LEU A 99 -14.73 -15.57 13.11
N VAL A 100 -15.82 -15.65 12.34
CA VAL A 100 -16.02 -14.78 11.17
C VAL A 100 -16.03 -13.31 11.56
N THR A 101 -16.72 -12.96 12.65
CA THR A 101 -16.77 -11.58 13.17
C THR A 101 -15.39 -11.08 13.59
N GLN A 102 -14.59 -11.92 14.25
CA GLN A 102 -13.22 -11.59 14.62
C GLN A 102 -12.34 -11.34 13.39
N LEU A 103 -12.37 -12.26 12.41
CA LEU A 103 -11.60 -12.15 11.17
C LEU A 103 -12.00 -10.92 10.36
N ALA A 104 -13.29 -10.63 10.25
CA ALA A 104 -13.81 -9.44 9.58
C ALA A 104 -13.36 -8.14 10.26
N SER A 105 -13.42 -8.10 11.60
CA SER A 105 -12.95 -6.95 12.38
C SER A 105 -11.45 -6.70 12.16
N ARG A 106 -10.65 -7.76 12.15
CA ARG A 106 -9.21 -7.65 11.90
C ARG A 106 -8.91 -7.22 10.46
N GLN A 107 -9.66 -7.75 9.48
CA GLN A 107 -9.56 -7.32 8.09
C GLN A 107 -9.87 -5.83 7.92
N ALA A 108 -10.90 -5.32 8.60
CA ALA A 108 -11.25 -3.91 8.55
C ALA A 108 -10.11 -3.03 9.10
N GLU A 109 -9.50 -3.44 10.22
CA GLU A 109 -8.36 -2.73 10.81
C GLU A 109 -7.14 -2.72 9.89
N LEU A 110 -6.78 -3.86 9.29
CA LEU A 110 -5.68 -3.93 8.33
C LEU A 110 -5.95 -3.08 7.09
N THR A 111 -7.19 -3.05 6.61
CA THR A 111 -7.58 -2.22 5.48
C THR A 111 -7.40 -0.74 5.80
N LYS A 112 -7.82 -0.30 6.99
CA LYS A 112 -7.60 1.07 7.48
C LYS A 112 -6.12 1.43 7.48
N GLN A 113 -5.26 0.57 8.05
CA GLN A 113 -3.82 0.80 8.11
C GLN A 113 -3.20 0.90 6.71
N MET A 114 -3.55 -0.02 5.80
CA MET A 114 -3.06 0.01 4.42
C MET A 114 -3.49 1.27 3.65
N ILE A 115 -4.70 1.78 3.90
CA ILE A 115 -5.18 3.04 3.30
C ILE A 115 -4.33 4.22 3.80
N ILE A 116 -4.12 4.31 5.12
CA ILE A 116 -3.33 5.37 5.73
C ILE A 116 -1.91 5.39 5.16
N GLU A 117 -1.25 4.24 5.11
CA GLU A 117 0.12 4.13 4.60
C GLU A 117 0.21 4.46 3.09
N LYS A 118 -0.79 4.04 2.31
CA LYS A 118 -0.87 4.38 0.88
C LYS A 118 -1.01 5.88 0.67
N GLU A 119 -1.88 6.55 1.43
CA GLU A 119 -2.06 8.00 1.29
C GLU A 119 -0.85 8.77 1.83
N ARG A 120 -0.19 8.31 2.89
CA ARG A 120 1.09 8.86 3.36
C ARG A 120 2.16 8.79 2.27
N THR A 121 2.34 7.62 1.66
CA THR A 121 3.29 7.40 0.56
C THR A 121 3.00 8.31 -0.62
N LYS A 122 1.72 8.41 -1.01
CA LYS A 122 1.29 9.30 -2.09
C LYS A 122 1.60 10.76 -1.77
N ALA A 123 1.37 11.21 -0.54
CA ALA A 123 1.71 12.57 -0.11
C ALA A 123 3.22 12.81 -0.17
N SER A 124 4.05 11.87 0.30
CA SER A 124 5.51 11.96 0.22
C SER A 124 6.01 12.03 -1.22
N VAL A 125 5.46 11.21 -2.13
CA VAL A 125 5.81 11.28 -3.56
C VAL A 125 5.39 12.64 -4.16
N PHE A 126 4.21 13.14 -3.82
CA PHE A 126 3.72 14.43 -4.33
C PHE A 126 4.60 15.60 -3.86
N ALA A 127 5.18 15.51 -2.66
CA ALA A 127 6.08 16.52 -2.11
C ALA A 127 7.39 16.65 -2.93
N VAL A 128 7.86 15.58 -3.56
CA VAL A 128 9.07 15.56 -4.42
C VAL A 128 8.86 16.29 -5.75
N LEU A 129 7.61 16.40 -6.21
CA LEU A 129 7.27 16.99 -7.50
C LEU A 129 7.25 18.52 -7.45
N THR A 130 7.66 19.16 -8.55
CA THR A 130 7.47 20.60 -8.75
C THR A 130 6.00 20.96 -8.96
N PRO A 131 5.59 22.23 -8.79
CA PRO A 131 4.21 22.67 -9.07
C PRO A 131 3.70 22.27 -10.46
N GLU A 132 4.53 22.42 -11.49
CA GLU A 132 4.19 22.10 -12.88
C GLU A 132 4.02 20.59 -13.09
N GLN A 133 4.89 19.78 -12.48
CA GLN A 133 4.78 18.32 -12.50
C GLN A 133 3.52 17.83 -11.77
N ARG A 134 3.12 18.51 -10.68
CA ARG A 134 1.89 18.19 -9.95
C ARG A 134 0.65 18.46 -10.80
N GLU A 135 0.64 19.57 -11.54
CA GLU A 135 -0.44 19.90 -12.47
C GLU A 135 -0.55 18.86 -13.59
N LYS A 136 0.59 18.51 -14.22
CA LYS A 136 0.64 17.46 -15.24
C LYS A 136 0.12 16.11 -14.74
N LEU A 137 0.45 15.76 -13.49
CA LEU A 137 -0.06 14.54 -12.84
C LEU A 137 -1.58 14.58 -12.66
N GLN A 138 -2.16 15.74 -12.32
CA GLN A 138 -3.61 15.89 -12.19
C GLN A 138 -4.32 15.75 -13.53
N GLN A 139 -3.79 16.41 -14.58
CA GLN A 139 -4.31 16.29 -15.94
C GLN A 139 -4.29 14.83 -16.43
N PHE A 140 -3.17 14.12 -16.21
CA PHE A 140 -3.04 12.71 -16.57
C PHE A 140 -4.09 11.83 -15.88
N LYS A 141 -4.38 12.06 -14.60
CA LYS A 141 -5.41 11.32 -13.85
C LYS A 141 -6.81 11.53 -14.43
N THR A 142 -7.14 12.76 -14.82
CA THR A 142 -8.42 13.10 -15.43
C THR A 142 -8.56 12.43 -16.80
N SER A 143 -7.58 12.61 -17.69
CA SER A 143 -7.60 12.00 -19.02
C SER A 143 -7.63 10.47 -18.98
N PHE A 144 -6.94 9.85 -18.02
CA PHE A 144 -7.02 8.41 -17.80
C PHE A 144 -8.43 8.00 -17.35
N LYS A 145 -9.04 8.70 -16.38
CA LYS A 145 -10.40 8.40 -15.93
C LYS A 145 -11.41 8.45 -17.07
N ASP A 146 -11.33 9.47 -17.93
CA ASP A 146 -12.26 9.64 -19.05
C ASP A 146 -12.09 8.57 -20.12
N ARG A 147 -10.84 8.16 -20.42
CA ARG A 147 -10.56 7.11 -21.40
C ARG A 147 -11.02 5.72 -20.94
N PHE A 148 -11.04 5.47 -19.64
CA PHE A 148 -11.47 4.18 -19.07
C PHE A 148 -12.94 4.14 -18.65
N LYS A 149 -13.62 5.30 -18.58
CA LYS A 149 -15.05 5.42 -18.23
C LYS A 149 -15.97 4.54 -19.09
N PRO A 150 -15.83 4.45 -20.44
CA PRO A 150 -16.70 3.61 -21.27
C PRO A 150 -16.53 2.11 -20.98
N ARG A 151 -15.29 1.66 -20.77
CA ARG A 151 -14.97 0.26 -20.45
C ARG A 151 -15.44 -0.14 -19.05
N MET A 152 -15.37 0.79 -18.09
CA MET A 152 -15.93 0.58 -16.75
C MET A 152 -17.45 0.50 -16.78
N ARG A 153 -18.12 1.38 -17.55
CA ARG A 153 -19.58 1.36 -17.73
C ARG A 153 -20.06 0.05 -18.33
N GLN A 154 -19.40 -0.43 -19.38
CA GLN A 154 -19.72 -1.72 -20.01
C GLN A 154 -19.57 -2.90 -19.03
N LYS A 155 -18.56 -2.88 -18.16
CA LYS A 155 -18.35 -3.94 -17.16
C LYS A 155 -19.30 -3.87 -15.97
N MET A 156 -19.77 -2.67 -15.60
CA MET A 156 -20.65 -2.46 -14.44
C MET A 156 -22.14 -2.36 -14.82
N ASN A 157 -22.48 -2.51 -16.10
CA ASN A 157 -23.85 -2.43 -16.63
C ASN A 157 -24.62 -1.19 -16.13
N LEU A 158 -23.93 -0.04 -16.04
CA LEU A 158 -24.53 1.20 -15.54
C LEU A 158 -25.46 1.81 -16.60
N PRO A 159 -26.68 2.24 -16.24
CA PRO A 159 -27.63 2.81 -17.20
C PRO A 159 -27.06 4.06 -17.87
N GLU A 160 -27.40 4.26 -19.14
CA GLU A 160 -27.06 5.49 -19.85
C GLU A 160 -27.82 6.66 -19.22
N ASN A 161 -27.08 7.65 -18.76
CA ASN A 161 -27.68 8.91 -18.33
C ASN A 161 -28.00 9.70 -19.60
N ASN A 162 -29.23 9.58 -20.08
CA ASN A 162 -29.78 10.42 -21.13
C ASN A 162 -30.06 11.79 -20.53
N ASN A 163 -29.22 12.77 -20.87
CA ASN A 163 -29.42 14.17 -20.56
C ASN A 163 -29.53 14.94 -21.86
#